data_AF-A0A075ARN5-F1
#
_entry.id   AF-A0A075ARN5-F1
#
_cell.length_a   1.000
_cell.length_b   1.000
_cell.length_c   1.000
_cell.angle_alpha   90.00
_cell.angle_beta   90.00
_cell.angle_gamma   90.00
#
_symmetry.space_group_name_H-M   'P 1'
#
loop_
_entity.id
_entity.type
_entity.pdbx_description
1 polymer ?
#
loop_
_entity_poly.entity_id
_entity_poly.type
_entity_poly.pdbx_seq_one_letter_code
_entity_poly.pdbx_strand_id
1 'polypeptide(L)'
;MSPSDVFSRLTNTSNYTGTHKEKLNALKKAEKPISIILFRNGDKNDQGYKLMVKNFRTFDQVLRCATENVKLITGPVKKIYKSDLKTRIRSIDEFQDGECYLCCSGEAPNPGRLPTAMKVENQ
;
A
#
# COMPACT_ATOMS: atom_id res chain seq x y z
N MET A 1 32.91 -23.42 31.02
CA MET A 1 31.49 -23.04 31.14
C MET A 1 31.18 -22.10 29.99
N SER A 2 30.32 -22.51 29.05
CA SER A 2 29.92 -21.66 27.92
C SER A 2 29.23 -20.40 28.49
N PRO A 3 29.69 -19.18 28.17
CA PRO A 3 28.96 -17.99 28.54
C PRO A 3 27.65 -18.04 27.77
N SER A 4 26.56 -18.40 28.45
CA SER A 4 25.22 -18.11 27.97
C SER A 4 25.14 -16.59 27.91
N ASP A 5 25.45 -16.06 26.73
CA ASP A 5 25.69 -14.64 26.47
C ASP A 5 24.61 -13.80 27.16
N VAL A 6 25.06 -12.87 28.02
CA VAL A 6 24.20 -11.87 28.66
C VAL A 6 23.31 -11.20 27.61
N PHE A 7 23.86 -11.00 26.41
CA PHE A 7 23.14 -10.53 25.22
C PHE A 7 21.89 -11.36 24.92
N SER A 8 21.97 -12.69 24.89
CA SER A 8 20.84 -13.60 24.64
C SER A 8 19.76 -13.51 25.71
N ARG A 9 20.13 -13.22 26.97
CA ARG A 9 19.14 -13.02 28.06
C ARG A 9 18.42 -11.68 27.92
N LEU A 10 19.13 -10.64 27.47
CA LEU A 10 18.58 -9.31 27.24
C LEU A 10 17.67 -9.27 26.00
N THR A 11 17.95 -10.08 24.98
CA THR A 11 17.14 -10.17 23.75
C THR A 11 16.00 -11.19 23.83
N ASN A 12 15.94 -12.02 24.88
CA ASN A 12 14.90 -13.02 25.01
C ASN A 12 13.55 -12.39 25.42
N THR A 13 12.70 -12.19 24.41
CA THR A 13 11.35 -11.65 24.57
C THR A 13 10.39 -12.51 25.40
N SER A 14 10.71 -13.79 25.68
CA SER A 14 9.88 -14.64 26.55
C SER A 14 9.83 -14.15 28.00
N ASN A 15 10.87 -13.42 28.41
CA ASN A 15 11.02 -12.90 29.77
C ASN A 15 10.31 -11.55 29.96
N TYR A 16 9.75 -10.97 28.90
CA TYR A 16 9.05 -9.69 29.01
C TYR A 16 7.76 -9.87 29.82
N THR A 17 7.56 -9.01 30.80
CA THR A 17 6.37 -8.97 31.65
C THR A 17 5.75 -7.57 31.64
N GLY A 18 4.52 -7.44 32.14
CA GLY A 18 3.81 -6.18 32.23
C GLY A 18 3.73 -5.42 30.89
N THR A 19 4.00 -4.11 30.95
CA THR A 19 3.87 -3.18 29.82
C THR A 19 4.75 -3.54 28.62
N HIS A 20 5.91 -4.16 28.83
CA HIS A 20 6.78 -4.62 27.74
C HIS A 20 6.17 -5.79 26.96
N LYS A 21 5.48 -6.70 27.65
CA LYS A 21 4.75 -7.81 27.01
C LYS A 21 3.53 -7.31 26.24
N GLU A 22 2.80 -6.35 26.81
CA GLU A 22 1.65 -5.69 26.16
C GLU A 22 2.07 -4.96 24.89
N LYS A 23 3.14 -4.16 24.93
CA LYS A 23 3.71 -3.50 23.75
C LYS A 23 4.14 -4.52 22.69
N LEU A 24 4.82 -5.59 23.08
CA LEU A 24 5.23 -6.65 22.15
C LEU A 24 4.01 -7.32 21.49
N ASN A 25 2.95 -7.59 22.26
CA ASN A 25 1.72 -8.16 21.73
C ASN A 25 0.99 -7.20 20.80
N ALA A 26 0.97 -5.90 21.11
CA ALA A 26 0.41 -4.87 20.24
C ALA A 26 1.19 -4.76 18.92
N LEU A 27 2.52 -4.81 18.97
CA LEU A 27 3.39 -4.84 17.79
C LEU A 27 3.19 -6.10 16.95
N LYS A 28 2.97 -7.27 17.60
CA LYS A 28 2.65 -8.53 16.91
C LYS A 28 1.26 -8.54 16.27
N LYS A 29 0.30 -7.82 16.85
CA LYS A 29 -1.06 -7.64 16.31
C LYS A 29 -1.14 -6.55 15.25
N ALA A 30 -0.16 -5.66 15.16
CA ALA A 30 -0.14 -4.64 14.13
C ALA A 30 -0.04 -5.33 12.75
N GLU A 31 -1.00 -5.03 11.87
CA GLU A 31 -0.97 -5.51 10.51
C GLU A 31 0.29 -5.00 9.80
N LYS A 32 0.90 -5.87 8.99
CA LYS A 32 2.06 -5.48 8.20
C LYS A 32 1.67 -4.32 7.27
N PRO A 33 2.48 -3.27 7.17
CA PRO A 33 2.21 -2.21 6.21
C PRO A 33 2.21 -2.76 4.79
N ILE A 34 1.08 -2.58 4.11
CA ILE A 34 0.94 -2.83 2.69
C ILE A 34 1.46 -1.61 1.93
N SER A 35 2.36 -1.82 0.98
CA SER A 35 2.85 -0.82 0.04
C SER A 35 2.27 -1.09 -1.35
N ILE A 36 1.68 -0.07 -1.96
CA ILE A 36 1.07 -0.16 -3.30
C ILE A 36 1.67 0.89 -4.22
N ILE A 37 1.55 0.69 -5.53
CA ILE A 37 1.96 1.67 -6.54
C ILE A 37 0.72 2.19 -7.26
N LEU A 38 0.52 3.51 -7.22
CA LEU A 38 -0.61 4.18 -7.86
C LEU A 38 -0.16 4.86 -9.15
N PHE A 39 -0.87 4.58 -10.24
CA PHE A 39 -0.60 5.16 -11.55
C PHE A 39 -1.70 6.10 -12.02
N ARG A 40 -1.32 7.07 -12.84
CA ARG A 40 -2.22 8.03 -13.47
C ARG A 40 -2.84 7.46 -14.75
N ASN A 41 -4.18 7.44 -14.83
CA ASN A 41 -4.88 7.08 -16.06
C ASN A 41 -4.58 8.05 -17.21
N GLY A 42 -4.20 7.51 -18.38
CA GLY A 42 -3.96 8.27 -19.60
C GLY A 42 -2.55 8.79 -19.81
N ASP A 43 -1.63 8.50 -18.88
CA ASP A 43 -0.22 8.93 -18.93
C ASP A 43 0.72 7.72 -19.06
N LYS A 44 1.37 7.59 -20.22
CA LYS A 44 2.26 6.45 -20.52
C LYS A 44 3.63 6.55 -19.82
N ASN A 45 4.02 7.77 -19.47
CA ASN A 45 5.34 8.09 -18.91
C ASN A 45 5.31 8.18 -17.39
N ASP A 46 4.12 8.01 -16.79
CA ASP A 46 3.95 8.02 -15.34
C ASP A 46 4.80 6.92 -14.70
N GLN A 47 5.61 7.32 -13.73
CA GLN A 47 6.51 6.43 -12.99
C GLN A 47 5.82 5.75 -11.81
N GLY A 48 4.59 6.16 -11.50
CA GLY A 48 3.82 5.68 -10.38
C GLY A 48 4.21 6.34 -9.06
N TYR A 49 3.25 6.40 -8.14
CA TYR A 49 3.41 6.92 -6.80
C TYR A 49 3.29 5.79 -5.79
N LYS A 50 4.36 5.53 -5.04
CA LYS A 50 4.37 4.50 -4.00
C LYS A 50 3.65 5.01 -2.75
N LEU A 51 2.55 4.34 -2.39
CA LEU A 51 1.73 4.68 -1.23
C LEU A 51 1.77 3.56 -0.19
N MET A 52 1.92 3.93 1.08
CA MET A 52 1.82 2.99 2.20
C MET A 52 0.42 3.05 2.82
N VAL A 53 -0.29 1.92 2.79
CA VAL A 53 -1.73 1.87 3.12
C VAL A 53 -2.01 1.84 4.63
N LYS A 54 -1.02 1.46 5.47
CA LYS A 54 -1.19 1.31 6.94
C LYS A 54 -1.72 2.53 7.71
N ASN A 55 -1.65 3.72 7.10
CA ASN A 55 -2.00 4.97 7.76
C ASN A 55 -3.47 5.37 7.57
N PHE A 56 -4.22 4.64 6.74
CA PHE A 56 -5.59 5.01 6.38
C PHE A 56 -6.61 4.20 7.16
N ARG A 57 -7.62 4.88 7.71
CA ARG A 57 -8.76 4.26 8.41
C ARG A 57 -9.98 4.15 7.52
N THR A 58 -10.09 4.97 6.49
CA THR A 58 -11.22 4.97 5.56
C THR A 58 -10.75 5.09 4.11
N PHE A 59 -11.53 4.50 3.19
CA PHE A 59 -11.20 4.52 1.77
C PHE A 59 -11.18 5.95 1.19
N ASP A 60 -12.00 6.87 1.74
CA ASP A 60 -11.99 8.28 1.34
C ASP A 60 -10.62 8.95 1.61
N GLN A 61 -9.93 8.59 2.70
CA GLN A 61 -8.58 9.10 2.95
C GLN A 61 -7.58 8.62 1.91
N VAL A 62 -7.72 7.38 1.43
CA VAL A 62 -6.90 6.84 0.32
C VAL A 62 -7.16 7.65 -0.96
N LEU A 63 -8.43 7.92 -1.29
CA LEU A 63 -8.80 8.70 -2.48
C LEU A 63 -8.26 10.14 -2.43
N ARG A 64 -8.32 10.79 -1.26
CA ARG A 64 -7.74 12.13 -1.06
C ARG A 64 -6.23 12.12 -1.24
N CYS A 65 -5.53 11.18 -0.59
CA CYS A 65 -4.09 11.04 -0.72
C CYS A 65 -3.67 10.74 -2.18
N ALA A 66 -4.42 9.88 -2.87
CA ALA A 66 -4.22 9.61 -4.29
C ALA A 66 -4.42 10.87 -5.15
N THR A 67 -5.44 11.68 -4.83
CA THR A 67 -5.71 12.94 -5.54
C THR A 67 -4.55 13.92 -5.42
N GLU A 68 -4.01 14.11 -4.22
CA GLU A 68 -2.92 15.05 -3.94
C GLU A 68 -1.60 14.64 -4.61
N ASN A 69 -1.32 13.33 -4.66
CA ASN A 69 -0.03 12.81 -5.11
C ASN A 69 0.00 12.39 -6.58
N VAL A 70 -1.04 11.70 -7.06
CA VAL A 70 -1.11 11.23 -8.46
C VAL A 70 -1.46 12.38 -9.42
N LYS A 71 -2.22 13.39 -8.96
CA LYS A 71 -2.59 14.60 -9.72
C LYS A 71 -3.10 14.28 -11.14
N LEU A 72 -4.24 13.61 -11.23
CA LEU A 72 -4.87 13.34 -12.54
C LEU A 72 -5.19 14.65 -13.27
N ILE A 73 -4.98 14.68 -14.58
CA ILE A 73 -5.33 15.82 -15.44
C ILE A 73 -6.86 16.00 -15.49
N THR A 74 -7.60 14.91 -15.36
CA THR A 74 -9.07 14.84 -15.42
C THR A 74 -9.77 15.24 -14.11
N GLY A 75 -9.03 15.65 -13.07
CA GLY A 75 -9.56 16.10 -11.79
C GLY A 75 -9.20 15.19 -10.61
N PRO A 76 -10.03 15.08 -9.57
CA PRO A 76 -9.71 14.29 -8.38
C PRO A 76 -9.84 12.77 -8.64
N VAL A 77 -9.08 11.97 -7.90
CA VAL A 77 -9.19 10.51 -7.94
C VAL A 77 -10.51 10.10 -7.28
N LYS A 78 -11.38 9.43 -8.03
CA LYS A 78 -12.67 8.92 -7.52
C LYS A 78 -12.75 7.39 -7.57
N LYS A 79 -11.95 6.77 -8.42
CA LYS A 79 -11.95 5.33 -8.67
C LYS A 79 -10.50 4.85 -8.74
N ILE A 80 -10.25 3.68 -8.15
CA ILE A 80 -8.98 2.98 -8.24
C ILE A 80 -9.28 1.59 -8.80
N TYR A 81 -8.54 1.19 -9.83
CA TYR A 81 -8.68 -0.09 -10.50
C TYR A 81 -7.42 -0.94 -10.30
N LYS A 82 -7.58 -2.27 -10.34
CA LYS A 82 -6.44 -3.20 -10.39
C LYS A 82 -5.72 -3.14 -11.74
N SER A 83 -4.61 -3.87 -11.82
CA SER A 83 -3.85 -4.12 -13.06
C SER A 83 -4.69 -4.64 -14.23
N ASP A 84 -5.79 -5.34 -13.93
CA ASP A 84 -6.75 -5.86 -14.91
C ASP A 84 -7.65 -4.80 -15.58
N LEU A 85 -7.65 -3.55 -15.07
CA LEU A 85 -8.50 -2.43 -15.49
C LEU A 85 -10.02 -2.66 -15.41
N LYS A 86 -10.44 -3.78 -14.82
CA LYS A 86 -11.85 -4.18 -14.74
C LYS A 86 -12.33 -4.15 -13.29
N THR A 87 -11.48 -4.60 -12.38
CA THR A 87 -11.82 -4.70 -10.97
C THR A 87 -11.56 -3.37 -10.28
N ARG A 88 -12.64 -2.74 -9.81
CA ARG A 88 -12.58 -1.51 -9.01
C ARG A 88 -12.41 -1.87 -7.53
N ILE A 89 -11.42 -1.27 -6.90
CA ILE A 89 -11.21 -1.34 -5.46
C ILE A 89 -12.27 -0.50 -4.73
N ARG A 90 -12.92 -1.08 -3.72
CA ARG A 90 -13.96 -0.42 -2.93
C ARG A 90 -13.60 -0.28 -1.44
N SER A 91 -12.75 -1.16 -0.92
CA SER A 91 -12.24 -1.08 0.45
C SER A 91 -10.71 -1.09 0.52
N ILE A 92 -10.19 -0.75 1.70
CA ILE A 92 -8.75 -0.77 1.98
C ILE A 92 -8.21 -2.21 1.98
N ASP A 93 -9.04 -3.17 2.41
CA ASP A 93 -8.66 -4.58 2.58
C ASP A 93 -8.43 -5.31 1.25
N GLU A 94 -8.89 -4.73 0.13
CA GLU A 94 -8.68 -5.27 -1.21
C GLU A 94 -7.28 -4.95 -1.77
N PHE A 95 -6.52 -4.06 -1.11
CA PHE A 95 -5.14 -3.76 -1.49
C PHE A 95 -4.20 -4.92 -1.13
N GLN A 96 -3.25 -5.18 -2.02
CA GLN A 96 -2.25 -6.23 -1.89
C GLN A 96 -0.86 -5.60 -1.93
N ASP A 97 0.05 -6.16 -1.12
CA ASP A 97 1.39 -5.59 -0.98
C ASP A 97 2.21 -5.84 -2.26
N GLY A 98 2.87 -4.78 -2.73
CA GLY A 98 3.63 -4.77 -3.97
C GLY A 98 2.81 -4.51 -5.23
N GLU A 99 1.48 -4.53 -5.17
CA GLU A 99 0.64 -4.45 -6.37
C GLU A 99 0.47 -3.04 -6.93
N CYS A 100 0.20 -3.00 -8.23
CA CYS A 100 -0.01 -1.80 -9.02
C CYS A 100 -1.50 -1.53 -9.29
N TYR A 101 -1.89 -0.26 -9.17
CA TYR A 101 -3.27 0.18 -9.34
C TYR A 101 -3.36 1.42 -10.21
N LEU A 102 -4.46 1.54 -10.96
CA LEU A 102 -4.73 2.70 -11.82
C LEU A 102 -5.76 3.64 -11.16
N CYS A 103 -5.38 4.89 -10.98
CA CYS A 103 -6.26 5.95 -10.51
C CYS A 103 -7.01 6.61 -11.66
N CYS A 104 -8.33 6.70 -11.52
CA CYS A 104 -9.23 7.36 -12.46
C CYS A 104 -10.13 8.37 -11.73
N SER A 105 -10.55 9.42 -12.42
CA SER A 105 -11.59 10.33 -11.95
C SER A 105 -12.97 9.78 -12.33
N GLY A 106 -13.68 10.41 -13.25
CA GLY A 106 -14.99 9.96 -13.75
C GLY A 106 -14.89 8.95 -14.88
N GLU A 107 -13.82 9.06 -15.68
CA GLU A 107 -13.56 8.31 -16.89
C GLU A 107 -13.28 6.83 -16.66
N ALA A 108 -13.43 6.05 -17.73
CA ALA A 108 -13.01 4.66 -17.76
C ALA A 108 -11.47 4.56 -17.87
N PRO A 109 -10.86 3.47 -17.36
CA PRO A 109 -9.47 3.13 -17.66
C PRO A 109 -9.20 3.17 -19.17
N ASN A 110 -8.12 3.83 -19.58
CA ASN A 110 -7.72 3.91 -20.99
C ASN A 110 -6.61 2.88 -21.29
N PRO A 111 -6.94 1.67 -21.80
CA PRO A 111 -5.95 0.63 -22.07
C PRO A 111 -4.90 1.03 -23.12
N GLY A 112 -5.26 1.94 -24.04
CA GLY A 112 -4.34 2.44 -25.08
C GLY A 112 -3.26 3.39 -24.55
N ARG A 113 -3.43 3.94 -23.33
CA ARG A 113 -2.51 4.87 -22.68
C ARG A 113 -2.21 4.50 -21.23
N LEU A 114 -2.02 3.22 -20.95
CA LEU A 114 -1.51 2.80 -19.63
C LEU A 114 -0.03 3.14 -19.48
N PRO A 115 0.41 3.44 -18.25
CA PRO A 115 1.82 3.55 -17.91
C PRO A 115 2.59 2.30 -18.32
N THR A 116 3.77 2.48 -18.89
CA THR A 116 4.59 1.37 -19.35
C THR A 116 5.03 0.48 -18.18
N ALA A 117 5.38 1.08 -17.04
CA ALA A 117 5.78 0.37 -15.83
C ALA A 117 4.71 -0.61 -15.32
N MET A 118 3.43 -0.25 -15.46
CA MET A 118 2.30 -1.10 -15.07
C MET A 118 2.11 -2.33 -15.97
N LYS A 119 2.62 -2.29 -17.21
CA LYS A 119 2.55 -3.43 -18.16
C LYS A 119 3.69 -4.44 -17.96
N VAL A 120 4.80 -4.01 -17.35
CA VAL A 120 6.03 -4.80 -17.27
C VAL A 120 5.93 -5.93 -16.22
N GLU A 121 5.06 -5.80 -15.21
CA GLU A 121 4.94 -6.80 -14.14
C GLU A 121 4.14 -8.08 -14.50
N ASN A 122 3.66 -8.21 -15.74
CA ASN A 122 2.95 -9.42 -16.22
C ASN A 122 3.78 -10.28 -17.19
N GLN A 123 5.11 -10.25 -17.11
CA GLN A 123 6.01 -11.13 -17.87
C GLN A 123 6.90 -11.96 -16.95
#